data_AF-A0A269Z7L7-F1
#
_entry.id   AF-A0A269Z7L7-F1
#
_cell.length_a   1.000
_cell.length_b   1.000
_cell.length_c   1.000
_cell.angle_alpha   90.00
_cell.angle_beta   90.00
_cell.angle_gamma   90.00
#
_symmetry.space_group_name_H-M   'P 1'
#
loop_
_entity.id
_entity.type
_entity.pdbx_description
1 polymer ?
#
loop_
_entity_poly.entity_id
_entity_poly.type
_entity_poly.pdbx_seq_one_letter_code
_entity_poly.pdbx_strand_id
1 'polypeptide(L)'
;MTVDFPQWEWIADTFAMSPVTGAQLRARLLDLPVTMSEARVENRLLDSHELDLLYRLEKATPLARIAADLSLAEGTVKNRLSAIYRKLGVRNRRDAVEYGYRNGYFS
;
A
#
# COMPACT_ATOMS: atom_id res chain seq x y z
N MET A 1 -0.36 -33.84 -20.43
CA MET A 1 -1.26 -34.30 -19.35
C MET A 1 -1.90 -33.07 -18.74
N THR A 2 -3.10 -32.72 -19.20
CA THR A 2 -3.94 -31.71 -18.57
C THR A 2 -4.57 -32.38 -17.35
N VAL A 3 -4.34 -31.82 -16.17
CA VAL A 3 -4.94 -32.33 -14.94
C VAL A 3 -6.39 -31.87 -14.96
N ASP A 4 -7.29 -32.81 -15.18
CA ASP A 4 -8.73 -32.58 -15.14
C ASP A 4 -9.16 -32.52 -13.67
N PHE A 5 -9.81 -31.42 -13.29
CA PHE A 5 -10.22 -31.15 -11.92
C PHE A 5 -11.75 -30.99 -11.92
N PRO A 6 -12.51 -32.11 -11.94
CA PRO A 6 -13.96 -32.12 -12.10
C PRO A 6 -14.72 -31.34 -11.01
N GLN A 7 -14.07 -31.09 -9.88
CA GLN A 7 -14.57 -30.22 -8.82
C GLN A 7 -14.75 -28.75 -9.25
N TRP A 8 -13.94 -28.25 -10.20
CA TRP A 8 -14.05 -26.88 -10.70
C TRP A 8 -15.22 -26.70 -11.66
N GLU A 9 -15.64 -27.74 -12.38
CA GLU A 9 -16.83 -27.70 -13.24
C GLU A 9 -18.10 -27.42 -12.43
N TRP A 10 -18.31 -28.12 -11.31
CA TRP A 10 -19.45 -27.87 -10.41
C TRP A 10 -19.40 -26.48 -9.75
N ILE A 11 -18.20 -26.03 -9.36
CA ILE A 11 -18.02 -24.67 -8.83
C ILE A 11 -18.38 -23.64 -9.91
N ALA A 12 -17.95 -23.85 -11.16
CA ALA A 12 -18.29 -23.00 -12.30
C ALA A 12 -19.80 -23.00 -12.60
N ASP A 13 -20.49 -24.14 -12.49
CA ASP A 13 -21.94 -24.24 -12.62
C ASP A 13 -22.69 -23.49 -11.50
N THR A 14 -22.11 -23.43 -10.31
CA THR A 14 -22.64 -22.59 -9.21
C THR A 14 -22.52 -21.10 -9.54
N PHE A 15 -21.55 -20.73 -10.38
CA PHE A 15 -21.42 -19.43 -11.03
C PHE A 15 -22.17 -19.36 -12.37
N ALA A 16 -23.25 -20.13 -12.59
CA ALA A 16 -24.26 -19.80 -13.59
C ALA A 16 -24.91 -18.45 -13.22
N MET A 17 -24.13 -17.40 -13.43
CA MET A 17 -24.45 -16.02 -13.21
C MET A 17 -25.51 -15.69 -14.25
N SER A 18 -26.76 -15.53 -13.82
CA SER A 18 -27.66 -14.66 -14.56
C SER A 18 -26.86 -13.40 -14.89
N PRO A 19 -26.65 -13.05 -16.19
CA PRO A 19 -25.75 -11.96 -16.55
C PRO A 19 -26.22 -10.71 -15.83
N VAL A 20 -25.43 -10.24 -14.86
CA VAL A 20 -25.75 -9.01 -14.15
C VAL A 20 -25.54 -7.87 -15.12
N THR A 21 -26.59 -7.08 -15.33
CA THR A 21 -26.44 -5.83 -16.07
C THR A 21 -25.46 -4.92 -15.33
N GLY A 22 -24.84 -3.97 -16.05
CA GLY A 22 -23.95 -2.98 -15.42
C GLY A 22 -24.63 -2.22 -14.28
N ALA A 23 -25.95 -1.98 -14.36
CA ALA A 23 -26.74 -1.34 -13.31
C ALA A 23 -26.87 -2.21 -12.05
N GLN A 24 -27.10 -3.52 -12.21
CA GLN A 24 -27.19 -4.46 -11.09
C GLN A 24 -25.84 -4.67 -10.43
N LEU A 25 -24.75 -4.76 -11.22
CA LEU A 25 -23.39 -4.81 -10.67
C LEU A 25 -23.10 -3.56 -9.84
N ARG A 26 -23.40 -2.38 -10.38
CA ARG A 26 -23.22 -1.11 -9.66
C ARG A 26 -24.02 -1.05 -8.36
N ALA A 27 -25.30 -1.45 -8.39
CA ALA A 27 -26.15 -1.46 -7.20
C ALA A 27 -25.59 -2.39 -6.11
N ARG A 28 -25.12 -3.59 -6.48
CA ARG A 28 -24.53 -4.54 -5.54
C ARG A 28 -23.21 -4.03 -4.97
N LEU A 29 -22.35 -3.40 -5.79
CA LEU A 29 -21.09 -2.81 -5.32
C LEU A 29 -21.32 -1.68 -4.32
N LEU A 30 -22.37 -0.88 -4.49
CA LEU A 30 -22.75 0.19 -3.56
C LEU A 30 -23.39 -0.33 -2.27
N ASP A 31 -23.96 -1.54 -2.31
CA ASP A 31 -24.64 -2.19 -1.18
C ASP A 31 -23.71 -3.11 -0.38
N LEU A 32 -22.48 -3.37 -0.87
CA LEU A 32 -21.51 -4.15 -0.12
C LEU A 32 -21.21 -3.47 1.22
N PRO A 33 -21.32 -4.17 2.36
CA PRO A 33 -20.82 -3.65 3.62
C PRO A 33 -19.31 -3.47 3.44
N VAL A 34 -18.85 -2.23 3.50
CA VAL A 34 -17.43 -1.88 3.45
C VAL A 34 -16.74 -2.64 4.58
N THR A 35 -16.23 -3.83 4.26
CA THR A 35 -15.55 -4.69 5.21
C THR A 35 -14.12 -4.18 5.27
N MET A 36 -13.91 -3.20 6.14
CA MET A 36 -12.64 -2.58 6.52
C MET A 36 -11.71 -2.17 5.37
N SER A 37 -11.71 -0.87 5.05
CA SER A 37 -10.48 -0.04 5.04
C SER A 37 -10.74 1.42 4.63
N GLU A 38 -11.95 1.97 4.74
CA GLU A 38 -12.14 3.42 4.49
C GLU A 38 -11.41 4.27 5.54
N ALA A 39 -11.37 3.84 6.80
CA ALA A 39 -10.62 4.53 7.86
C ALA A 39 -9.08 4.57 7.66
N ARG A 40 -8.51 3.76 6.74
CA ARG A 40 -7.07 3.82 6.42
C ARG A 40 -6.77 4.62 5.15
N VAL A 41 -7.77 4.92 4.33
CA VAL A 41 -7.61 5.69 3.09
C VAL A 41 -7.65 7.19 3.36
N GLU A 42 -8.25 7.63 4.47
CA GLU A 42 -8.38 9.06 4.77
C GLU A 42 -7.11 9.77 5.32
N ASN A 43 -5.98 9.10 5.56
CA ASN A 43 -4.79 9.81 6.06
C ASN A 43 -3.43 9.19 5.74
N ARG A 44 -3.23 8.71 4.51
CA ARG A 44 -1.85 8.48 4.03
C ARG A 44 -1.26 9.81 3.60
N LEU A 45 -0.66 10.53 4.55
CA LEU A 45 0.13 11.74 4.28
C LEU A 45 1.26 11.48 3.27
N LEU A 46 1.68 10.22 3.15
CA LEU A 46 2.75 9.75 2.28
C LEU A 46 2.21 8.91 1.13
N ASP A 47 2.77 9.14 -0.07
CA ASP A 47 2.52 8.29 -1.23
C ASP A 47 3.29 6.95 -1.15
N SER A 48 3.10 6.07 -2.16
CA SER A 48 3.74 4.75 -2.20
C SER A 48 5.27 4.80 -2.21
N HIS A 49 5.88 5.78 -2.87
CA HIS A 49 7.34 5.94 -2.93
C HIS A 49 7.88 6.49 -1.62
N GLU A 50 7.16 7.41 -1.00
CA GLU A 50 7.50 7.97 0.30
C GLU A 50 7.39 6.93 1.42
N LEU A 51 6.40 6.03 1.33
CA LEU A 51 6.26 4.89 2.21
C LEU A 51 7.44 3.92 2.06
N ASP A 52 7.83 3.54 0.84
CA ASP A 52 9.00 2.68 0.62
C ASP A 52 10.26 3.28 1.25
N LEU A 53 10.44 4.59 1.10
CA LEU A 53 11.56 5.30 1.70
C LEU A 53 11.49 5.29 3.23
N LEU A 54 10.30 5.47 3.81
CA LEU A 54 10.08 5.40 5.26
C LEU A 54 10.37 3.99 5.82
N TYR A 55 9.98 2.91 5.13
CA TYR A 55 10.32 1.53 5.51
C TYR A 55 11.83 1.25 5.46
N ARG A 56 12.54 1.82 4.49
CA ARG A 56 14.01 1.70 4.42
C ARG A 56 14.70 2.44 5.57
N LEU A 57 14.10 3.53 6.06
CA LEU A 57 14.59 4.25 7.23
C LEU A 57 14.46 3.43 8.52
N GLU A 58 13.35 2.71 8.68
CA GLU A 58 13.06 1.82 9.82
C GLU A 58 14.16 0.75 9.96
N LYS A 59 14.55 0.11 8.84
CA LYS A 59 15.60 -0.93 8.80
C LYS A 59 17.05 -0.46 9.04
N ALA A 60 17.24 0.77 9.55
CA ALA A 60 18.55 1.39 9.75
C ALA A 60 19.46 1.43 8.49
N THR A 61 18.88 1.32 7.28
CA THR A 61 19.63 1.31 6.02
C THR A 61 20.44 2.61 5.84
N PRO A 62 21.72 2.54 5.46
CA PRO A 62 22.53 3.73 5.13
C PRO A 62 21.97 4.47 3.91
N LEU A 63 22.05 5.81 3.91
CA LEU A 63 21.55 6.63 2.79
C LEU A 63 22.18 6.28 1.45
N ALA A 64 23.49 5.99 1.43
CA ALA A 64 24.21 5.56 0.24
C ALA A 64 23.62 4.27 -0.36
N ARG A 65 23.21 3.33 0.49
CA ARG A 65 22.60 2.07 0.07
C ARG A 65 21.17 2.28 -0.41
N ILE A 66 20.39 3.13 0.27
CA ILE A 66 19.06 3.54 -0.21
C ILE A 66 19.16 4.21 -1.60
N ALA A 67 20.16 5.07 -1.80
CA ALA A 67 20.39 5.75 -3.07
C ALA A 67 20.72 4.74 -4.18
N ALA A 68 21.62 3.78 -3.91
CA ALA A 68 21.95 2.71 -4.84
C ALA A 68 20.72 1.83 -5.19
N ASP A 69 19.97 1.38 -4.18
CA ASP A 69 18.79 0.53 -4.38
C ASP A 69 17.71 1.22 -5.22
N LEU A 70 17.60 2.55 -5.12
CA LEU A 70 16.64 3.36 -5.87
C LEU A 70 17.21 3.92 -7.18
N SER A 71 18.47 3.66 -7.50
CA SER A 71 19.18 4.27 -8.65
C SER A 71 19.11 5.81 -8.65
N LEU A 72 19.26 6.42 -7.47
CA LEU A 72 19.23 7.87 -7.25
C LEU A 72 20.56 8.40 -6.73
N ALA A 73 20.82 9.69 -6.94
CA ALA A 73 21.89 10.38 -6.23
C ALA A 73 21.52 10.56 -4.74
N GLU A 74 22.51 10.53 -3.84
CA GLU A 74 22.29 10.76 -2.41
C GLU A 74 21.61 12.10 -2.12
N GLY A 75 21.95 13.15 -2.88
CA GLY A 75 21.30 14.46 -2.77
C GLY A 75 19.80 14.39 -3.03
N THR A 76 19.36 13.59 -4.00
CA THR A 76 17.94 13.38 -4.30
C THR A 76 17.24 12.61 -3.18
N VAL A 77 17.89 11.61 -2.60
CA VAL A 77 17.35 10.89 -1.42
C VAL A 77 17.19 11.84 -0.25
N LYS A 78 18.20 12.68 0.05
CA LYS A 78 18.12 13.71 1.10
C LYS A 78 16.95 14.68 0.86
N ASN A 79 16.77 15.16 -0.37
CA ASN A 79 15.67 16.05 -0.71
C ASN A 79 14.29 15.39 -0.50
N ARG A 80 14.14 14.13 -0.92
CA ARG A 80 12.92 13.35 -0.68
C ARG A 80 12.66 13.15 0.81
N LEU A 81 13.69 12.82 1.58
CA LEU A 81 13.59 12.70 3.05
C LEU A 81 13.17 14.00 3.71
N SER A 82 13.72 15.15 3.29
CA SER A 82 13.29 16.46 3.78
C SER A 82 11.82 16.74 3.51
N ALA A 83 11.31 16.35 2.34
CA ALA A 83 9.89 16.48 2.00
C ALA A 83 9.02 15.58 2.90
N ILE A 84 9.44 14.33 3.12
CA ILE A 84 8.76 13.40 4.04
C ILE A 84 8.75 13.99 5.45
N TYR A 85 9.89 14.45 5.97
CA TYR A 85 9.96 15.01 7.32
C TYR A 85 9.02 16.21 7.49
N ARG A 86 8.95 17.08 6.48
CA ARG A 86 8.00 18.21 6.46
C ARG A 86 6.54 17.73 6.44
N LYS A 87 6.21 16.70 5.65
CA LYS A 87 4.85 16.11 5.60
C LYS A 87 4.45 15.49 6.94
N LEU A 88 5.38 14.83 7.61
CA LEU A 88 5.15 14.18 8.91
C LEU A 88 5.24 15.14 10.11
N GLY A 89 5.73 16.37 9.90
CA GLY A 89 5.96 17.33 10.98
C GLY A 89 7.13 16.98 11.91
N VAL A 90 8.08 16.18 11.42
CA VAL A 90 9.24 15.67 12.18
C VAL A 90 10.53 16.30 11.70
N ARG A 91 11.63 16.16 12.47
CA ARG A 91 12.89 16.86 12.18
C ARG A 91 14.04 15.95 11.76
N ASN A 92 13.96 14.67 12.08
CA ASN A 92 15.06 13.73 11.86
C ASN A 92 14.55 12.31 11.59
N ARG A 93 15.49 11.42 11.23
CA ARG A 93 15.22 10.01 10.92
C ARG A 93 14.54 9.28 12.08
N ARG A 94 14.98 9.50 13.31
CA ARG A 94 14.46 8.82 14.50
C ARG A 94 13.01 9.22 14.74
N ASP A 95 12.72 10.52 14.71
CA ASP A 95 11.37 11.05 14.85
C ASP A 95 10.42 10.52 13.76
N ALA A 96 10.91 10.39 12.52
CA ALA A 96 10.12 9.84 11.41
C ALA A 96 9.78 8.35 11.62
N VAL A 97 10.73 7.55 12.13
CA VAL A 97 10.48 6.15 12.46
C VAL A 97 9.51 6.04 13.66
N GLU A 98 9.69 6.84 14.69
CA GLU A 98 8.76 6.88 15.83
C GLU A 98 7.34 7.29 15.40
N TYR A 99 7.22 8.29 14.52
CA TYR A 99 5.96 8.66 13.90
C TYR A 99 5.33 7.49 13.15
N GLY A 100 6.15 6.74 12.40
CA GLY A 100 5.71 5.55 11.66
C GLY A 100 5.09 4.49 12.57
N TYR A 101 5.73 4.17 13.70
CA TYR A 101 5.20 3.25 14.72
C TYR A 101 3.89 3.76 15.33
N ARG A 102 3.85 5.04 15.73
CA ARG A 102 2.68 5.65 16.38
C ARG A 102 1.44 5.71 15.50
N ASN A 103 1.62 5.84 14.18
CA ASN A 103 0.53 6.01 13.23
C ASN A 103 0.25 4.73 12.40
N GLY A 104 0.84 3.60 12.78
CA GLY A 104 0.57 2.30 12.14
C GLY A 104 1.09 2.16 10.72
N TYR A 105 2.16 2.90 10.36
CA TYR A 105 2.87 2.71 9.10
C TYR A 105 3.75 1.46 9.10
N PHE A 106 4.12 0.97 10.28
CA PHE A 106 4.86 -0.28 10.46
C PHE A 106 3.93 -1.31 11.12
N SER A 107 4.14 -2.60 10.83
CA SER A 107 3.46 -3.73 11.47
C SER A 107 4.42 -4.52 12.33
#